data_AF-A0A9D6F8T8-F1
#
_entry.id   AF-A0A9D6F8T8-F1
#
_cell.length_a   1.000
_cell.length_b   1.000
_cell.length_c   1.000
_cell.angle_alpha   90.00
_cell.angle_beta   90.00
_cell.angle_gamma   90.00
#
_symmetry.space_group_name_H-M   'P 1'
#
loop_
_entity.id
_entity.type
_entity.pdbx_description
1 polymer ?
#
loop_
_entity_poly.entity_id
_entity_poly.type
_entity_poly.pdbx_seq_one_letter_code
_entity_poly.pdbx_strand_id
1 'polypeptide(L)'
;MEQEQEIQKYWKWVDALITSMEVSQRSGGPDALWKHVGYKQFAQTYNNLVRQIASKVELPPFIGTYDLDNIKGWGDTMVPMQKQIFDSVHANASILRAYLRSISGVDTDELSSLRDFLQARLRSAVFEKPTKEREIQNALEQL
;
A
#
# COMPACT_ATOMS: atom_id res chain seq x y z
N MET A 1 24.91 -6.79 9.08
CA MET A 1 24.88 -5.83 10.20
C MET A 1 24.44 -4.43 9.78
N GLU A 2 25.22 -3.64 9.03
CA GLU A 2 24.82 -2.24 8.69
C GLU A 2 23.60 -2.17 7.74
N GLN A 3 23.53 -3.06 6.75
CA GLN A 3 22.42 -3.14 5.81
C GLN A 3 21.11 -3.63 6.46
N GLU A 4 21.19 -4.57 7.41
CA GLU A 4 20.03 -5.06 8.16
C GLU A 4 19.43 -3.98 9.08
N GLN A 5 20.28 -3.15 9.70
CA GLN A 5 19.84 -2.02 10.52
C GLN A 5 19.12 -0.96 9.69
N GLU A 6 19.61 -0.67 8.47
CA GLU A 6 18.92 0.24 7.55
C GLU A 6 17.60 -0.32 7.04
N ILE A 7 17.52 -1.62 6.70
CA ILE A 7 16.24 -2.26 6.32
C ILE A 7 15.24 -2.24 7.48
N GLN A 8 15.69 -2.51 8.71
CA GLN A 8 14.84 -2.46 9.89
C GLN A 8 14.27 -1.06 10.15
N LYS A 9 15.07 -0.01 9.90
CA LYS A 9 14.63 1.38 9.97
C LYS A 9 13.57 1.69 8.92
N TYR A 10 13.77 1.26 7.67
CA TYR A 10 12.77 1.43 6.61
C TYR A 10 11.46 0.71 6.94
N TRP A 11 11.53 -0.52 7.45
CA TRP A 11 10.35 -1.26 7.89
C TRP A 11 9.57 -0.48 8.96
N LYS A 12 10.25 0.07 9.98
CA LYS A 12 9.61 0.89 11.03
C LYS A 12 8.94 2.15 10.46
N TRP A 13 9.51 2.76 9.42
CA TRP A 13 8.90 3.93 8.78
C TRP A 13 7.63 3.58 8.00
N VAL A 14 7.63 2.45 7.29
CA VAL A 14 6.44 1.95 6.59
C VAL A 14 5.36 1.54 7.60
N ASP A 15 5.75 0.92 8.71
CA ASP A 15 4.86 0.58 9.83
C ASP A 15 4.20 1.82 10.48
N ALA A 16 4.98 2.89 10.68
CA ALA A 16 4.46 4.16 11.19
C ALA A 16 3.46 4.80 10.22
N LEU A 17 3.70 4.70 8.90
CA LEU A 17 2.76 5.15 7.87
C LEU A 17 1.43 4.39 7.98
N ILE A 18 1.47 3.06 8.01
CA ILE A 18 0.27 2.20 8.14
C ILE A 18 -0.49 2.53 9.43
N THR A 19 0.22 2.60 10.55
CA THR A 19 -0.39 2.94 11.85
C THR A 19 -1.09 4.30 11.81
N SER A 20 -0.48 5.30 11.16
CA SER A 20 -1.10 6.63 11.00
C SER A 20 -2.37 6.59 10.16
N MET A 21 -2.39 5.76 9.11
CA MET A 21 -3.58 5.54 8.29
C MET A 21 -4.69 4.85 9.09
N GLU A 22 -4.38 3.82 9.87
CA GLU A 22 -5.36 3.16 10.73
C GLU A 22 -5.95 4.10 11.79
N VAL A 23 -5.12 4.97 12.39
CA VAL A 23 -5.59 6.00 13.32
C VAL A 23 -6.57 6.94 12.61
N SER A 24 -6.30 7.35 11.37
CA SER A 24 -7.22 8.17 10.57
C SER A 24 -8.59 7.51 10.37
N GLN A 25 -8.62 6.18 10.19
CA GLN A 25 -9.87 5.43 10.02
C GLN A 25 -10.66 5.26 11.33
N ARG A 26 -9.96 5.13 12.46
CA ARG A 26 -10.56 5.00 13.80
C ARG A 26 -11.02 6.35 14.35
N SER A 27 -10.47 7.45 13.83
CA SER A 27 -10.82 8.81 14.23
C SER A 27 -12.19 9.20 13.65
N GLY A 28 -13.18 9.38 14.53
CA GLY A 28 -14.54 9.78 14.18
C GLY A 28 -15.57 8.65 14.22
N GLY A 29 -16.82 8.99 14.56
CA GLY A 29 -17.94 8.04 14.65
C GLY A 29 -18.24 7.30 13.32
N PRO A 30 -19.23 6.40 13.32
CA PRO A 30 -19.60 5.60 12.15
C PRO A 30 -19.82 6.43 10.87
N ASP A 31 -20.28 7.67 11.02
CA ASP A 31 -20.67 8.56 9.91
C ASP A 31 -19.61 9.61 9.52
N ALA A 32 -18.37 9.50 10.02
CA ALA A 32 -17.34 10.47 9.65
C ALA A 32 -16.90 10.28 8.19
N LEU A 33 -17.48 11.10 7.30
CA LEU A 33 -17.21 11.14 5.86
C LEU A 33 -15.76 11.48 5.51
N TRP A 34 -15.02 12.09 6.45
CA TRP A 34 -13.71 12.69 6.21
C TRP A 34 -12.51 11.81 6.60
N LYS A 35 -12.73 10.53 6.94
CA LYS A 35 -11.68 9.58 7.37
C LYS A 35 -10.57 9.33 6.34
N HIS A 36 -10.88 9.54 5.05
CA HIS A 36 -9.97 9.27 3.95
C HIS A 36 -9.38 10.55 3.34
N VAL A 37 -9.70 11.76 3.85
CA VAL A 37 -9.28 13.06 3.26
C VAL A 37 -7.77 13.18 3.04
N GLY A 38 -6.97 12.56 3.92
CA GLY A 38 -5.52 12.56 3.82
C GLY A 38 -4.95 11.65 2.73
N TYR A 39 -5.76 11.01 1.88
CA TYR A 39 -5.33 10.04 0.87
C TYR A 39 -4.15 10.52 0.03
N LYS A 40 -4.16 11.79 -0.42
CA LYS A 40 -3.08 12.36 -1.24
C LYS A 40 -1.78 12.53 -0.44
N GLN A 41 -1.87 12.97 0.82
CA GLN A 41 -0.72 13.07 1.72
C GLN A 41 -0.12 11.70 2.04
N PHE A 42 -0.95 10.69 2.24
CA PHE A 42 -0.48 9.32 2.46
C PHE A 42 0.18 8.75 1.19
N ALA A 43 -0.39 8.99 0.01
CA ALA A 43 0.23 8.61 -1.27
C ALA A 43 1.59 9.29 -1.48
N GLN A 44 1.69 10.58 -1.16
CA GLN A 44 2.95 11.33 -1.23
C GLN A 44 4.01 10.76 -0.27
N THR A 45 3.62 10.48 0.96
CA THR A 45 4.51 9.89 1.97
C THR A 45 4.98 8.50 1.54
N TYR A 46 4.08 7.67 1.04
CA TYR A 46 4.39 6.36 0.47
C TYR A 46 5.42 6.47 -0.67
N ASN A 47 5.19 7.36 -1.65
CA ASN A 47 6.13 7.57 -2.75
C ASN A 47 7.53 7.96 -2.26
N ASN A 48 7.61 8.82 -1.26
CA ASN A 48 8.88 9.24 -0.67
C ASN A 48 9.60 8.08 0.02
N LEU A 49 8.87 7.18 0.68
CA LEU A 49 9.44 5.97 1.27
C LEU A 49 9.94 5.02 0.18
N VAL A 50 9.12 4.72 -0.83
CA VAL A 50 9.50 3.83 -1.94
C VAL A 50 10.77 4.32 -2.63
N ARG A 51 10.87 5.62 -2.94
CA ARG A 51 12.08 6.19 -3.56
C ARG A 51 13.32 6.08 -2.68
N GLN A 52 13.18 6.33 -1.38
CA GLN A 52 14.31 6.19 -0.45
C GLN A 52 14.77 4.74 -0.34
N ILE A 53 13.83 3.79 -0.23
CA ILE A 53 14.13 2.37 -0.11
C ILE A 53 14.74 1.84 -1.42
N ALA A 54 14.18 2.20 -2.56
CA ALA A 54 14.69 1.81 -3.88
C ALA A 54 16.14 2.25 -4.13
N SER A 55 16.59 3.32 -3.46
CA SER A 55 18.00 3.77 -3.54
C SER A 55 18.98 2.85 -2.80
N LYS A 56 18.48 1.93 -1.96
CA LYS A 56 19.27 1.05 -1.08
C LYS A 56 19.00 -0.44 -1.29
N VAL A 57 17.82 -0.79 -1.78
CA VAL A 57 17.32 -2.16 -1.91
C VAL A 57 16.66 -2.29 -3.27
N GLU A 58 16.92 -3.39 -3.96
CA GLU A 58 16.19 -3.74 -5.18
C GLU A 58 14.74 -4.08 -4.82
N LEU A 59 13.79 -3.30 -5.32
CA LEU A 59 12.38 -3.52 -5.05
C LEU A 59 11.75 -4.43 -6.11
N PRO A 60 10.80 -5.31 -5.72
CA PRO A 60 10.02 -6.07 -6.69
C PRO A 60 9.24 -5.15 -7.63
N PRO A 61 8.97 -5.59 -8.88
CA PRO A 61 8.32 -4.76 -9.90
C PRO A 61 6.88 -4.36 -9.56
N PHE A 62 6.23 -5.06 -8.62
CA PHE A 62 4.89 -4.73 -8.14
C PHE A 62 4.86 -3.62 -7.07
N ILE A 63 6.02 -3.16 -6.57
CA ILE A 63 6.09 -2.00 -5.67
C ILE A 63 6.25 -0.73 -6.50
N GLY A 64 5.12 -0.07 -6.73
CA GLY A 64 5.03 1.14 -7.55
C GLY A 64 5.02 2.44 -6.75
N THR A 65 4.82 3.55 -7.47
CA THR A 65 4.54 4.88 -6.91
C THR A 65 3.33 5.48 -7.58
N TYR A 66 2.59 6.32 -6.86
CA TYR A 66 1.42 7.03 -7.39
C TYR A 66 1.81 8.24 -8.22
N ASP A 67 1.06 8.51 -9.28
CA ASP A 67 1.13 9.79 -9.99
C ASP A 67 0.36 10.87 -9.21
N LEU A 68 1.09 11.66 -8.42
CA LEU A 68 0.51 12.66 -7.54
C LEU A 68 -0.08 13.87 -8.29
N ASP A 69 0.35 14.12 -9.52
CA ASP A 69 -0.11 15.23 -10.35
C ASP A 69 -1.51 14.92 -10.90
N ASN A 70 -1.78 13.64 -11.19
CA ASN A 70 -3.09 13.16 -11.62
C ASN A 70 -4.06 12.85 -10.46
N ILE A 71 -3.58 12.83 -9.22
CA ILE A 71 -4.45 12.71 -8.04
C ILE A 71 -5.01 14.09 -7.67
N LYS A 72 -6.32 14.28 -7.92
CA LYS A 72 -7.06 15.48 -7.52
C LYS A 72 -7.05 15.69 -5.99
N GLY A 73 -7.24 16.93 -5.55
CA GLY A 73 -7.33 17.28 -4.13
C GLY A 73 -8.66 16.87 -3.49
N TRP A 74 -8.75 16.96 -2.16
CA TRP A 74 -9.91 16.50 -1.39
C TRP A 74 -11.21 17.22 -1.78
N GLY A 75 -11.12 18.50 -2.18
CA GLY A 75 -12.28 19.29 -2.64
C GLY A 75 -12.81 18.90 -4.01
N ASP A 76 -11.97 18.23 -4.83
CA ASP A 76 -12.27 17.89 -6.23
C ASP A 76 -12.41 16.38 -6.46
N THR A 77 -12.46 15.59 -5.37
CA THR A 77 -12.48 14.13 -5.40
C THR A 77 -13.66 13.60 -4.61
N MET A 78 -14.51 12.79 -5.23
CA MET A 78 -15.66 12.17 -4.55
C MET A 78 -15.21 11.23 -3.43
N VAL A 79 -15.95 11.19 -2.32
CA VAL A 79 -15.62 10.36 -1.13
C VAL A 79 -15.30 8.89 -1.47
N PRO A 80 -16.05 8.18 -2.34
CA PRO A 80 -15.69 6.82 -2.73
C PRO A 80 -14.32 6.71 -3.40
N MET A 81 -13.95 7.69 -4.23
CA MET A 81 -12.64 7.76 -4.88
C MET A 81 -11.53 8.07 -3.87
N GLN A 82 -11.76 8.97 -2.91
CA GLN A 82 -10.82 9.22 -1.82
C GLN A 82 -10.55 7.93 -1.03
N LYS A 83 -11.61 7.18 -0.71
CA LYS A 83 -11.51 5.89 -0.04
C LYS A 83 -10.73 4.86 -0.86
N GLN A 84 -11.02 4.75 -2.15
CA GLN A 84 -10.32 3.82 -3.03
C GLN A 84 -8.81 4.10 -3.05
N ILE A 85 -8.42 5.36 -3.23
CA ILE A 85 -6.99 5.75 -3.23
C ILE A 85 -6.36 5.47 -1.86
N PHE A 86 -7.04 5.85 -0.78
CA PHE A 86 -6.55 5.58 0.57
C PHE A 86 -6.33 4.08 0.83
N ASP A 87 -7.32 3.24 0.48
CA ASP A 87 -7.24 1.80 0.69
C ASP A 87 -6.13 1.16 -0.18
N SER A 88 -5.90 1.68 -1.39
CA SER A 88 -4.78 1.26 -2.26
C SER A 88 -3.43 1.67 -1.67
N VAL A 89 -3.28 2.90 -1.15
CA VAL A 89 -2.06 3.33 -0.47
C VAL A 89 -1.76 2.45 0.74
N HIS A 90 -2.78 2.13 1.53
CA HIS A 90 -2.65 1.25 2.68
C HIS A 90 -2.20 -0.16 2.25
N ALA A 91 -2.83 -0.71 1.21
CA ALA A 91 -2.47 -1.99 0.62
C ALA A 91 -1.00 -2.05 0.22
N ASN A 92 -0.58 -1.07 -0.58
CA ASN A 92 0.77 -0.98 -1.12
C ASN A 92 1.83 -0.74 -0.03
N ALA A 93 1.51 0.03 1.00
CA ALA A 93 2.36 0.17 2.19
C ALA A 93 2.51 -1.17 2.94
N SER A 94 1.41 -1.91 3.15
CA SER A 94 1.44 -3.23 3.79
C SER A 94 2.26 -4.26 3.01
N ILE A 95 2.15 -4.25 1.68
CA ILE A 95 2.97 -5.10 0.80
C ILE A 95 4.46 -4.77 0.97
N LEU A 96 4.80 -3.48 0.93
CA LEU A 96 6.18 -3.02 1.12
C LEU A 96 6.72 -3.39 2.52
N ARG A 97 5.90 -3.24 3.57
CA ARG A 97 6.25 -3.64 4.94
C ARG A 97 6.59 -5.13 5.01
N ALA A 98 5.73 -5.98 4.44
CA ALA A 98 5.93 -7.43 4.42
C ALA A 98 7.17 -7.84 3.61
N TYR A 99 7.43 -7.18 2.49
CA TYR A 99 8.64 -7.40 1.69
C TYR A 99 9.92 -7.05 2.47
N LEU A 100 9.97 -5.85 3.07
CA LEU A 100 11.11 -5.41 3.89
C LEU A 100 11.38 -6.36 5.06
N ARG A 101 10.30 -6.84 5.70
CA ARG A 101 10.36 -7.80 6.79
C ARG A 101 10.93 -9.14 6.32
N SER A 102 10.47 -9.65 5.17
CA SER A 102 10.98 -10.88 4.55
C SER A 102 12.47 -10.83 4.23
N ILE A 103 12.98 -9.72 3.68
CA ILE A 103 14.40 -9.59 3.33
C ILE A 103 15.29 -9.28 4.54
N SER A 104 14.70 -8.79 5.64
CA SER A 104 15.42 -8.55 6.90
C SER A 104 15.61 -9.80 7.76
N GLY A 105 15.07 -10.96 7.33
CA GLY A 105 15.12 -12.20 8.10
C GLY A 105 14.21 -12.22 9.33
N VAL A 106 13.31 -11.22 9.46
CA VAL A 106 12.37 -11.08 10.58
C VAL A 106 11.05 -11.76 10.20
N ASP A 107 10.85 -13.02 10.60
CA ASP A 107 9.62 -13.83 10.49
C ASP A 107 9.06 -14.21 9.10
N THR A 108 8.73 -15.50 8.99
CA THR A 108 8.04 -16.15 7.87
C THR A 108 6.51 -16.03 7.93
N ASP A 109 5.93 -15.64 9.06
CA ASP A 109 4.47 -15.62 9.26
C ASP A 109 3.78 -14.45 8.53
N GLU A 110 4.44 -13.31 8.34
CA GLU A 110 3.87 -12.17 7.58
C GLU A 110 3.70 -12.47 6.09
N LEU A 111 4.53 -13.34 5.51
CA LEU A 111 4.41 -13.77 4.11
C LEU A 111 3.07 -14.48 3.87
N SER A 112 2.60 -15.25 4.85
CA SER A 112 1.28 -15.88 4.79
C SER A 112 0.16 -14.83 4.83
N SER A 113 0.31 -13.79 5.67
CA SER A 113 -0.65 -12.68 5.75
C SER A 113 -0.67 -11.82 4.48
N LEU A 114 0.50 -11.60 3.87
CA LEU A 114 0.64 -10.93 2.58
C LEU A 114 -0.04 -11.73 1.47
N ARG A 115 0.21 -13.05 1.43
CA ARG A 115 -0.45 -13.96 0.49
C ARG A 115 -1.96 -13.89 0.65
N ASP A 116 -2.47 -13.95 1.87
CA ASP A 116 -3.90 -13.95 2.15
C ASP A 116 -4.53 -12.58 1.80
N PHE A 117 -3.80 -11.47 2.04
CA PHE A 117 -4.20 -10.13 1.61
C PHE A 117 -4.26 -9.98 0.09
N LEU A 118 -3.20 -10.37 -0.62
CA LEU A 118 -3.15 -10.36 -2.08
C LEU A 118 -4.23 -11.27 -2.66
N GLN A 119 -4.47 -12.44 -2.06
CA GLN A 119 -5.52 -13.36 -2.47
C GLN A 119 -6.91 -12.76 -2.26
N ALA A 120 -7.16 -12.09 -1.15
CA ALA A 120 -8.42 -11.39 -0.90
C ALA A 120 -8.66 -10.25 -1.90
N ARG A 121 -7.61 -9.50 -2.23
CA ARG A 121 -7.69 -8.39 -3.20
C ARG A 121 -7.82 -8.86 -4.64
N LEU A 122 -7.04 -9.87 -5.06
CA LEU A 122 -7.19 -10.54 -6.36
C LEU A 122 -8.61 -11.12 -6.51
N ARG A 123 -9.15 -11.76 -5.47
CA ARG A 123 -10.52 -12.30 -5.49
C ARG A 123 -11.58 -11.19 -5.58
N SER A 124 -11.29 -9.99 -5.10
CA SER A 124 -12.17 -8.83 -5.27
C SER A 124 -12.05 -8.15 -6.64
N ALA A 125 -10.91 -8.27 -7.32
CA ALA A 125 -10.68 -7.72 -8.64
C ALA A 125 -11.06 -8.69 -9.78
N VAL A 126 -10.99 -9.99 -9.51
CA VAL A 126 -11.24 -11.09 -10.47
C VAL A 126 -12.55 -11.78 -10.10
N PHE A 127 -13.66 -11.28 -10.64
CA PHE A 127 -15.01 -11.80 -10.39
C PHE A 127 -15.29 -13.16 -11.08
N GLU A 128 -14.54 -13.51 -12.12
CA GLU A 128 -14.66 -14.78 -12.86
C GLU A 128 -13.28 -15.40 -13.12
N LYS A 129 -13.20 -16.73 -13.26
CA LYS A 129 -11.94 -17.43 -13.55
C LYS A 129 -11.34 -16.88 -14.85
N PRO A 130 -10.17 -16.21 -14.80
CA PRO A 130 -9.62 -15.55 -15.98
C PRO A 130 -9.25 -16.60 -17.01
N THR A 131 -9.69 -16.39 -18.24
CA THR A 131 -9.38 -17.28 -19.37
C THR A 131 -8.20 -16.78 -20.19
N LYS A 132 -7.77 -15.54 -19.96
CA LYS A 132 -6.66 -14.90 -20.70
C LYS A 132 -5.71 -14.18 -19.75
N GLU A 133 -4.42 -14.27 -20.02
CA GLU A 133 -3.34 -13.64 -19.24
C GLU A 133 -3.50 -12.11 -19.13
N ARG A 134 -4.06 -11.47 -20.17
CA ARG A 134 -4.40 -10.04 -20.15
C ARG A 134 -5.38 -9.66 -19.04
N GLU A 135 -6.28 -10.55 -18.65
CA GLU A 135 -7.24 -10.31 -17.56
C GLU A 135 -6.53 -10.33 -16.20
N ILE A 136 -5.46 -11.13 -16.08
CA ILE A 136 -4.59 -11.12 -14.89
C ILE A 136 -3.78 -9.83 -14.84
N GLN A 137 -3.21 -9.39 -15.96
CA GLN A 137 -2.51 -8.09 -16.04
C GLN A 137 -3.43 -6.92 -15.70
N ASN A 138 -4.63 -6.86 -16.30
CA ASN A 138 -5.61 -5.82 -16.00
C ASN A 138 -6.03 -5.84 -14.53
N ALA A 139 -6.18 -7.02 -13.91
CA ALA A 139 -6.49 -7.12 -12.50
C ALA A 139 -5.32 -6.68 -11.61
N LEU A 140 -4.07 -6.95 -12.00
CA LEU A 140 -2.86 -6.43 -11.35
C LEU A 140 -2.74 -4.91 -11.48
N GLU A 141 -3.16 -4.34 -12.61
CA GLU A 141 -3.18 -2.89 -12.83
C GLU A 141 -4.32 -2.18 -12.07
N GLN A 142 -5.38 -2.93 -11.71
CA GLN A 142 -6.48 -2.44 -10.89
C GLN A 142 -6.27 -2.62 -9.37
N LEU A 143 -5.22 -3.33 -8.97
CA LEU A 143 -4.75 -3.45 -7.59
C LEU A 143 -3.96 -2.21 -7.16
#